data_AF-A0A816THN0-F1
#
_entry.id   AF-A0A816THN0-F1
#
_cell.length_a   1.000
_cell.length_b   1.000
_cell.length_c   1.000
_cell.angle_alpha   90.00
_cell.angle_beta   90.00
_cell.angle_gamma   90.00
#
_symmetry.space_group_name_H-M   'P 1'
#
loop_
_entity.id
_entity.type
_entity.pdbx_description
1 polymer ?
#
loop_
_entity_poly.entity_id
_entity_poly.type
_entity_poly.pdbx_seq_one_letter_code
_entity_poly.pdbx_strand_id
1 'polypeptide(L)'
;MEKRSGEEEEGGVGKKDRIFRADKIDLKSLDKQLEKHLSRVWSRNLEITHKAKEEEWEINLAKLETRNVIARGTFGTVYKGIYDGEAVAVKVLDWEDDGQESKTNRALFRQEVTVWHKLNHPNVTKFVGASMGTTNLKIPTADSENSLPQRACCVVVEYVSGGTLKQYLIRNRRKKLAFKVVIKLALDLSRGKRSCDDCMVRGKEQIGKDRSNSKTTFVSRKTDLKMECVFGLVGNGFAIVAADTSAVHSILVHKNNEDKIMLLDSHKLIAASGEPGDRVQFTEYVQKNVSLYQFRNGIPLTTAAAANFTRGELATALRKNPYSVNILMAGYDKEGGASLYYIDYIATLHKVDKGAFGYGSYFSLSTMDRHFRSDMSVEEAIELVDKCIIEIRSRLVIAPPNFVIKIVDKDGARTHAWRQSVQDVTTASV
;
A
#
# COMPACT_ATOMS: atom_id res chain seq x y z
N MET A 1 26.34 63.00 -61.40
CA MET A 1 27.29 63.29 -60.31
C MET A 1 26.83 62.48 -59.11
N GLU A 2 27.38 61.27 -58.86
CA GLU A 2 28.55 61.05 -57.98
C GLU A 2 28.52 61.96 -56.74
N LYS A 3 28.63 61.51 -55.49
CA LYS A 3 29.08 60.24 -54.89
C LYS A 3 28.76 60.30 -53.38
N ARG A 4 28.36 59.15 -52.81
CA ARG A 4 28.67 58.59 -51.47
C ARG A 4 28.34 59.38 -50.19
N SER A 5 27.47 58.78 -49.36
CA SER A 5 27.60 58.75 -47.89
C SER A 5 27.10 57.39 -47.37
N GLY A 6 27.88 56.76 -46.49
CA GLY A 6 27.75 55.36 -46.06
C GLY A 6 26.61 55.06 -45.08
N GLU A 7 26.35 53.76 -44.95
CA GLU A 7 25.33 53.08 -44.15
C GLU A 7 25.79 52.72 -42.72
N GLU A 8 24.78 52.39 -41.88
CA GLU A 8 24.78 51.66 -40.59
C GLU A 8 25.28 52.42 -39.34
N GLU A 9 24.64 52.43 -38.17
CA GLU A 9 23.60 51.59 -37.53
C GLU A 9 22.89 52.41 -36.42
N GLU A 10 21.58 52.18 -36.19
CA GLU A 10 20.75 52.90 -35.20
C GLU A 10 20.87 52.34 -33.77
N GLY A 11 20.95 53.24 -32.79
CA GLY A 11 20.78 52.94 -31.36
C GLY A 11 19.95 54.01 -30.62
N GLY A 12 18.96 53.55 -29.84
CA GLY A 12 18.22 54.29 -28.78
C GLY A 12 17.14 55.27 -29.29
N VAL A 13 15.95 55.45 -28.71
CA VAL A 13 15.48 55.36 -27.32
C VAL A 13 13.94 55.30 -27.34
N GLY A 14 13.29 54.61 -26.38
CA GLY A 14 11.88 54.91 -26.09
C GLY A 14 11.10 53.86 -25.29
N LYS A 15 11.29 53.85 -23.97
CA LYS A 15 10.41 53.19 -22.98
C LYS A 15 8.94 53.55 -23.26
N LYS A 16 8.12 52.58 -23.65
CA LYS A 16 6.67 52.59 -23.43
C LYS A 16 6.34 51.49 -22.44
N ASP A 17 6.13 51.89 -21.19
CA ASP A 17 5.55 51.04 -20.15
C ASP A 17 4.20 50.51 -20.64
N ARG A 18 4.17 49.26 -21.10
CA ARG A 18 2.92 48.49 -21.21
C ARG A 18 2.65 47.93 -19.81
N ILE A 19 1.97 48.72 -19.00
CA ILE A 19 1.29 48.20 -17.81
C ILE A 19 0.14 47.33 -18.31
N PHE A 20 0.32 46.02 -18.24
CA PHE A 20 -0.75 45.05 -18.45
C PHE A 20 -1.51 44.86 -17.13
N ARG A 21 -2.84 45.01 -17.18
CA ARG A 21 -3.72 44.59 -16.08
C ARG A 21 -3.62 43.07 -15.93
N ALA A 22 -3.25 42.60 -14.73
CA ALA A 22 -3.03 41.18 -14.40
C ALA A 22 -4.29 40.32 -14.60
N ASP A 23 -5.46 40.94 -14.66
CA ASP A 23 -6.79 40.40 -14.82
C ASP A 23 -7.14 39.95 -16.27
N LYS A 24 -6.24 40.10 -17.24
CA LYS A 24 -6.45 39.68 -18.64
C LYS A 24 -5.46 38.65 -19.20
N ILE A 25 -4.62 38.03 -18.38
CA ILE A 25 -3.74 36.94 -18.84
C ILE A 25 -4.49 35.61 -18.67
N ASP A 26 -4.93 35.02 -19.79
CA ASP A 26 -5.51 33.68 -19.80
C ASP A 26 -4.40 32.62 -19.70
N LEU A 27 -4.03 32.31 -18.45
CA LEU A 27 -3.03 31.32 -18.06
C LEU A 27 -3.32 29.92 -18.62
N LYS A 28 -4.59 29.57 -18.83
CA LYS A 28 -4.98 28.25 -19.35
C LYS A 28 -4.58 28.07 -20.81
N SER A 29 -4.60 29.15 -21.60
CA SER A 29 -4.20 29.09 -23.01
C SER A 29 -2.69 28.96 -23.19
N LEU A 30 -1.92 29.59 -22.29
CA LEU A 30 -0.46 29.57 -22.28
C LEU A 30 0.06 28.20 -21.82
N ASP A 31 -0.52 27.64 -20.76
CA ASP A 31 -0.18 26.29 -20.26
C ASP A 31 -0.51 25.22 -21.29
N LYS A 32 -1.64 25.35 -22.00
CA LYS A 32 -2.02 24.38 -23.03
C LYS A 32 -1.12 24.45 -24.27
N GLN A 33 -0.63 25.64 -24.63
CA GLN A 33 0.37 25.78 -25.69
C GLN A 33 1.75 25.29 -25.26
N LEU A 34 2.16 25.57 -24.01
CA LEU A 34 3.42 25.13 -23.44
C LEU A 34 3.46 23.61 -23.26
N GLU A 35 2.38 22.97 -22.78
CA GLU A 35 2.25 21.52 -22.72
C GLU A 35 2.27 20.87 -24.10
N LYS A 36 1.64 21.48 -25.12
CA LYS A 36 1.64 20.96 -26.49
C LYS A 36 3.00 21.07 -27.16
N HIS A 37 3.78 22.11 -26.80
CA HIS A 37 5.15 22.30 -27.27
C HIS A 37 6.14 21.40 -26.50
N LEU A 38 6.00 21.27 -25.18
CA LEU A 38 6.80 20.39 -24.32
C LEU A 38 6.54 18.92 -24.63
N SER A 39 5.30 18.51 -24.90
CA SER A 39 4.98 17.14 -25.34
C SER A 39 5.54 16.83 -26.72
N ARG A 40 5.53 17.77 -27.68
CA ARG A 40 6.19 17.58 -28.99
C ARG A 40 7.70 17.50 -28.90
N VAL A 41 8.33 18.33 -28.07
CA VAL A 41 9.78 18.33 -27.84
C VAL A 41 10.20 17.09 -27.02
N TRP A 42 9.40 16.66 -26.05
CA TRP A 42 9.61 15.41 -25.31
C TRP A 42 9.37 14.17 -26.17
N SER A 43 8.38 14.15 -27.07
CA SER A 43 8.20 13.03 -28.01
C SER A 43 9.38 12.91 -28.97
N ARG A 44 9.90 14.04 -29.50
CA ARG A 44 11.10 14.03 -30.36
C ARG A 44 12.36 13.61 -29.60
N ASN A 45 12.53 14.01 -28.34
CA ASN A 45 13.69 13.61 -27.54
C ASN A 45 13.58 12.16 -27.01
N LEU A 46 12.37 11.65 -26.73
CA LEU A 46 12.17 10.23 -26.40
C LEU A 46 12.39 9.33 -27.62
N GLU A 47 11.89 9.70 -28.80
CA GLU A 47 12.06 8.89 -30.02
C GLU A 47 13.53 8.80 -30.48
N ILE A 48 14.34 9.84 -30.23
CA ILE A 48 15.76 9.85 -30.59
C ILE A 48 16.62 9.10 -29.56
N THR A 49 16.13 8.87 -28.33
CA THR A 49 16.88 8.17 -27.27
C THR A 49 16.44 6.70 -27.10
N HIS A 50 15.25 6.32 -27.58
CA HIS A 50 14.69 4.96 -27.48
C HIS A 50 15.13 4.02 -28.63
N LYS A 51 16.42 4.04 -28.97
CA LYS A 51 17.05 2.88 -29.64
C LYS A 51 17.65 1.98 -28.56
N ALA A 52 16.83 1.03 -28.11
CA ALA A 52 17.16 -0.21 -27.40
C ALA A 52 18.39 -0.19 -26.47
N LYS A 53 18.15 0.10 -25.18
CA LYS A 53 18.92 -0.53 -24.11
C LYS A 53 17.92 -1.34 -23.29
N GLU A 54 17.92 -2.66 -23.48
CA GLU A 54 17.18 -3.59 -22.62
C GLU A 54 17.65 -3.34 -21.17
N GLU A 55 16.71 -3.22 -20.25
CA GLU A 55 17.02 -3.01 -18.84
C GLU A 55 17.76 -4.25 -18.29
N GLU A 56 18.86 -4.08 -17.55
CA GLU A 56 19.74 -5.20 -17.13
C GLU A 56 19.02 -6.27 -16.29
N TRP A 57 17.91 -5.91 -15.64
CA TRP A 57 17.09 -6.80 -14.81
C TRP A 57 15.97 -7.52 -15.58
N GLU A 58 15.73 -7.15 -16.84
CA GLU A 58 14.65 -7.71 -17.64
C GLU A 58 15.01 -9.11 -18.14
N ILE A 59 14.19 -10.10 -17.79
CA ILE A 59 14.46 -11.50 -18.16
C ILE A 59 13.90 -11.86 -19.53
N ASN A 60 14.68 -12.64 -20.28
CA ASN A 60 14.17 -13.29 -21.47
C ASN A 60 13.16 -14.41 -21.12
N LEU A 61 11.87 -14.13 -21.26
CA LEU A 61 10.78 -15.08 -20.97
C LEU A 61 10.87 -16.40 -21.75
N ALA A 62 11.54 -16.43 -22.92
CA ALA A 62 11.70 -17.66 -23.69
C ALA A 62 12.57 -18.71 -22.97
N LYS A 63 13.43 -18.27 -22.05
CA LYS A 63 14.26 -19.13 -21.20
C LYS A 63 13.56 -19.56 -19.90
N LEU A 64 12.35 -19.08 -19.65
CA LEU A 64 11.59 -19.34 -18.44
C LEU A 64 10.57 -20.44 -18.67
N GLU A 65 10.76 -21.57 -18.02
CA GLU A 65 9.80 -22.67 -18.00
C GLU A 65 9.11 -22.72 -16.64
N THR A 66 7.81 -22.41 -16.60
CA THR A 66 7.05 -22.60 -15.35
C THR A 66 6.52 -24.03 -15.27
N ARG A 67 6.55 -24.59 -14.07
CA ARG A 67 6.15 -25.95 -13.72
C ARG A 67 4.98 -25.86 -12.74
N ASN A 68 5.00 -26.64 -11.67
CA ASN A 68 3.91 -26.69 -10.72
C ASN A 68 3.76 -25.41 -9.87
N VAL A 69 2.53 -25.13 -9.46
CA VAL A 69 2.23 -24.13 -8.43
C VAL A 69 2.85 -24.57 -7.09
N ILE A 70 3.59 -23.67 -6.43
CA ILE A 70 4.17 -23.91 -5.10
C ILE A 70 3.27 -23.30 -4.02
N ALA A 71 2.70 -22.12 -4.28
CA ALA A 71 1.83 -21.44 -3.34
C ALA A 71 0.81 -20.57 -4.08
N ARG A 72 -0.45 -20.61 -3.61
CA ARG A 72 -1.46 -19.59 -3.89
C ARG A 72 -1.63 -18.77 -2.62
N GLY A 73 -1.31 -17.49 -2.69
CA GLY A 73 -1.41 -16.57 -1.56
C GLY A 73 -2.28 -15.37 -1.89
N THR A 74 -2.52 -14.53 -0.89
CA THR A 74 -3.23 -13.26 -1.05
C THR A 74 -2.54 -12.29 -2.01
N PHE A 75 -1.25 -12.47 -2.28
CA PHE A 75 -0.37 -11.59 -3.07
C PHE A 75 -0.02 -12.14 -4.46
N GLY A 76 -0.82 -13.08 -4.99
CA GLY A 76 -0.59 -13.72 -6.29
C GLY A 76 -0.19 -15.20 -6.19
N THR A 77 -0.03 -15.82 -7.36
CA THR A 77 0.36 -17.23 -7.48
C THR A 77 1.87 -17.35 -7.69
N VAL A 78 2.50 -18.23 -6.91
CA VAL A 78 3.93 -18.53 -7.02
C VAL A 78 4.08 -19.92 -7.65
N TYR A 79 4.76 -19.96 -8.78
CA TYR A 79 5.08 -21.16 -9.53
C TYR A 79 6.53 -21.56 -9.29
N LYS A 80 6.81 -22.86 -9.31
CA LYS A 80 8.17 -23.36 -9.49
C LYS A 80 8.49 -23.26 -10.96
N GLY A 81 9.70 -22.86 -11.30
CA GLY A 81 10.14 -22.85 -12.69
C GLY A 81 11.61 -23.19 -12.83
N ILE A 82 12.07 -23.18 -14.08
CA ILE A 82 13.47 -23.20 -14.45
C ILE A 82 13.75 -21.98 -15.32
N TYR A 83 14.82 -21.26 -14.99
CA TYR A 83 15.33 -20.16 -15.80
C TYR A 83 16.81 -20.40 -16.09
N ASP A 84 17.17 -20.48 -17.37
CA ASP A 84 18.57 -20.69 -17.80
C ASP A 84 19.25 -21.91 -17.13
N GLY A 85 18.48 -22.98 -16.89
CA GLY A 85 18.94 -24.21 -16.22
C GLY A 85 18.84 -24.21 -14.69
N GLU A 86 18.59 -23.05 -14.07
CA GLU A 86 18.51 -22.89 -12.61
C GLU A 86 17.07 -22.95 -12.09
N ALA A 87 16.88 -23.53 -10.90
CA ALA A 87 15.56 -23.61 -10.28
C ALA A 87 15.14 -22.24 -9.72
N VAL A 88 13.96 -21.76 -10.14
CA VAL A 88 13.44 -20.44 -9.77
C VAL A 88 12.02 -20.49 -9.20
N ALA A 89 11.68 -19.49 -8.40
CA ALA A 89 10.32 -19.20 -8.00
C ALA A 89 9.80 -18.01 -8.82
N VAL A 90 8.68 -18.22 -9.49
CA VAL A 90 8.05 -17.22 -10.38
C VAL A 90 6.79 -16.73 -9.71
N LYS A 91 6.81 -15.48 -9.25
CA LYS A 91 5.63 -14.81 -8.70
C LYS A 91 4.95 -14.03 -9.82
N VAL A 92 3.75 -14.45 -10.17
CA VAL A 92 2.92 -13.73 -11.14
C VAL A 92 2.04 -12.75 -10.39
N LEU A 93 2.09 -11.49 -10.80
CA LEU A 93 1.30 -10.39 -10.27
C LEU A 93 0.29 -9.98 -11.33
N ASP A 94 -0.98 -10.06 -10.96
CA ASP A 94 -2.06 -9.60 -11.83
C ASP A 94 -2.24 -8.09 -11.67
N TRP A 95 -2.38 -7.39 -12.79
CA TRP A 95 -2.66 -5.97 -12.85
C TRP A 95 -4.05 -5.80 -13.46
N GLU A 96 -5.04 -5.46 -12.64
CA GLU A 96 -6.35 -5.05 -13.14
C GLU A 96 -6.22 -3.70 -13.89
N ASP A 97 -6.93 -3.58 -15.01
CA ASP A 97 -6.65 -2.60 -16.06
C ASP A 97 -7.44 -1.30 -15.86
N ASP A 98 -6.90 -0.36 -15.08
CA ASP A 98 -7.46 0.98 -14.94
C ASP A 98 -6.53 2.08 -15.52
N GLY A 99 -6.42 2.11 -16.86
CA GLY A 99 -5.97 3.29 -17.62
C GLY A 99 -4.66 3.97 -17.15
N GLN A 100 -4.75 5.26 -16.77
CA GLN A 100 -3.60 6.15 -16.50
C GLN A 100 -2.70 5.65 -15.33
N GLU A 101 -3.27 4.93 -14.35
CA GLU A 101 -2.53 4.31 -13.23
C GLU A 101 -1.55 3.23 -13.71
N SER A 102 -1.82 2.58 -14.84
CA SER A 102 -0.94 1.55 -15.42
C SER A 102 0.45 2.09 -15.77
N LYS A 103 0.58 3.36 -16.18
CA LYS A 103 1.90 3.95 -16.50
C LYS A 103 2.70 4.27 -15.24
N THR A 104 2.06 4.78 -14.20
CA THR A 104 2.69 5.11 -12.92
C THR A 104 3.10 3.84 -12.17
N ASN A 105 2.24 2.83 -12.12
CA ASN A 105 2.53 1.52 -11.52
C ASN A 105 3.69 0.82 -12.21
N ARG A 106 3.79 0.93 -13.55
CA ARG A 106 4.93 0.42 -14.31
C ARG A 106 6.24 1.14 -13.97
N ALA A 107 6.22 2.45 -13.82
CA ALA A 107 7.41 3.23 -13.45
C ALA A 107 7.89 2.87 -12.03
N LEU A 108 6.96 2.73 -11.07
CA LEU A 108 7.26 2.31 -9.70
C LEU A 108 7.80 0.88 -9.66
N PHE A 109 7.20 -0.05 -10.40
CA PHE A 109 7.70 -1.42 -10.50
C PHE A 109 9.12 -1.48 -11.06
N ARG A 110 9.43 -0.71 -12.12
CA ARG A 110 10.80 -0.63 -12.66
C ARG A 110 11.79 -0.10 -11.63
N GLN A 111 11.43 0.94 -10.90
CA GLN A 111 12.28 1.51 -9.85
C GLN A 111 12.61 0.47 -8.78
N GLU A 112 11.58 -0.26 -8.33
CA GLU A 112 11.64 -1.30 -7.31
C GLU A 112 12.51 -2.48 -7.72
N VAL A 113 12.28 -3.01 -8.91
CA VAL A 113 13.09 -4.08 -9.48
C VAL A 113 14.54 -3.64 -9.68
N THR A 114 14.78 -2.38 -10.08
CA THR A 114 16.14 -1.85 -10.23
C THR A 114 16.88 -1.81 -8.89
N VAL A 115 16.19 -1.50 -7.78
CA VAL A 115 16.79 -1.55 -6.44
C VAL A 115 17.03 -3.00 -6.02
N TRP A 116 16.05 -3.88 -6.21
CA TRP A 116 16.16 -5.29 -5.84
C TRP A 116 17.25 -6.02 -6.64
N HIS A 117 17.44 -5.68 -7.91
CA HIS A 117 18.52 -6.22 -8.75
C HIS A 117 19.91 -5.96 -8.17
N LYS A 118 20.08 -4.86 -7.42
CA LYS A 118 21.35 -4.52 -6.76
C LYS A 118 21.52 -5.20 -5.40
N LEU A 119 20.49 -5.87 -4.88
CA LEU A 119 20.52 -6.53 -3.58
C LEU A 119 21.09 -7.94 -3.72
N ASN A 120 22.28 -8.15 -3.17
CA ASN A 120 22.91 -9.46 -3.09
C ASN A 120 23.41 -9.72 -1.66
N HIS A 121 22.79 -10.67 -0.97
CA HIS A 121 23.13 -11.01 0.41
C HIS A 121 22.80 -12.48 0.72
N PRO A 122 23.64 -13.23 1.44
CA PRO A 122 23.44 -14.67 1.69
C PRO A 122 22.17 -15.04 2.50
N ASN A 123 21.57 -14.06 3.19
CA ASN A 123 20.30 -14.25 3.93
C ASN A 123 19.09 -13.59 3.24
N VAL A 124 19.22 -13.19 1.99
CA VAL A 124 18.13 -12.64 1.17
C VAL A 124 18.07 -13.44 -0.13
N THR A 125 16.87 -13.84 -0.53
CA THR A 125 16.66 -14.57 -1.77
C THR A 125 17.20 -13.80 -2.95
N LYS A 126 18.09 -14.41 -3.73
CA LYS A 126 18.71 -13.80 -4.90
C LYS A 126 17.64 -13.45 -5.94
N PHE A 127 17.62 -12.18 -6.31
CA PHE A 127 16.80 -11.69 -7.42
C PHE A 127 17.41 -12.15 -8.75
N VAL A 128 16.61 -12.79 -9.59
CA VAL A 128 17.04 -13.28 -10.91
C VAL A 128 16.63 -12.28 -11.98
N GLY A 129 15.42 -11.73 -11.88
CA GLY A 129 14.95 -10.69 -12.77
C GLY A 129 13.43 -10.54 -12.75
N ALA A 130 12.91 -9.67 -13.60
CA ALA A 130 11.46 -9.47 -13.75
C ALA A 130 11.08 -9.25 -15.21
N SER A 131 9.78 -9.36 -15.49
CA SER A 131 9.23 -8.98 -16.79
C SER A 131 7.98 -8.13 -16.62
N MET A 132 7.88 -7.10 -17.47
CA MET A 132 6.80 -6.11 -17.50
C MET A 132 5.55 -6.59 -18.28
N GLY A 133 5.60 -7.81 -18.81
CA GLY A 133 4.50 -8.45 -19.52
C GLY A 133 4.62 -9.97 -19.43
N THR A 134 3.52 -10.66 -19.71
CA THR A 134 3.45 -12.13 -19.74
C THR A 134 3.26 -12.70 -21.14
N THR A 135 3.45 -11.90 -22.19
CA THR A 135 3.08 -12.22 -23.58
C THR A 135 3.76 -13.45 -24.20
N ASN A 136 4.67 -14.13 -23.50
CA ASN A 136 5.25 -15.42 -23.91
C ASN A 136 5.43 -16.41 -22.74
N LEU A 137 4.74 -16.20 -21.61
CA LEU A 137 4.90 -17.02 -20.41
C LEU A 137 4.10 -18.33 -20.55
N LYS A 138 4.80 -19.45 -20.66
CA LYS A 138 4.18 -20.79 -20.68
C LYS A 138 3.82 -21.20 -19.25
N ILE A 139 2.55 -21.07 -18.85
CA ILE A 139 2.02 -21.58 -17.56
C ILE A 139 1.29 -22.91 -17.78
N PRO A 140 1.51 -23.94 -16.94
CA PRO A 140 0.72 -25.16 -17.00
C PRO A 140 -0.72 -24.88 -16.56
N THR A 141 -1.63 -24.86 -17.54
CA THR A 141 -3.08 -24.86 -17.38
C THR A 141 -3.53 -26.27 -17.01
N ALA A 142 -3.93 -26.46 -15.75
CA ALA A 142 -4.52 -27.73 -15.30
C ALA A 142 -6.03 -27.81 -15.58
N ASP A 143 -6.71 -26.71 -15.89
CA ASP A 143 -8.12 -26.70 -16.27
C ASP A 143 -8.37 -25.60 -17.31
N SER A 144 -9.18 -25.92 -18.30
CA SER A 144 -9.66 -25.05 -19.38
C SER A 144 -10.30 -23.75 -18.83
N GLU A 145 -10.02 -22.64 -19.52
CA GLU A 145 -10.57 -21.27 -19.32
C GLU A 145 -9.99 -20.39 -18.20
N ASN A 146 -8.68 -20.14 -18.20
CA ASN A 146 -8.15 -18.87 -17.67
C ASN A 146 -6.81 -18.53 -18.36
N SER A 147 -6.87 -17.88 -19.52
CA SER A 147 -5.71 -17.19 -20.09
C SER A 147 -5.29 -16.09 -19.11
N LEU A 148 -4.01 -16.07 -18.74
CA LEU A 148 -3.48 -14.96 -17.94
C LEU A 148 -3.71 -13.65 -18.70
N PRO A 149 -4.07 -12.55 -18.03
CA PRO A 149 -4.28 -11.28 -18.70
C PRO A 149 -2.99 -10.86 -19.42
N GLN A 150 -3.14 -10.30 -20.62
CA GLN A 150 -2.04 -9.86 -21.51
C GLN A 150 -1.09 -8.83 -20.85
N ARG A 151 -1.41 -8.35 -19.64
CA ARG A 151 -0.74 -7.27 -18.91
C ARG A 151 -0.25 -7.65 -17.50
N ALA A 152 -0.26 -8.93 -17.14
CA ALA A 152 0.38 -9.38 -15.91
C ALA A 152 1.90 -9.15 -15.97
N CYS A 153 2.52 -8.95 -14.81
CA CYS A 153 3.99 -8.91 -14.68
C CYS A 153 4.47 -10.10 -13.85
N CYS A 154 5.75 -10.46 -13.97
CA CYS A 154 6.33 -11.52 -13.16
C CYS A 154 7.64 -11.08 -12.54
N VAL A 155 7.87 -11.59 -11.32
CA VAL A 155 9.13 -11.47 -10.61
C VAL A 155 9.70 -12.87 -10.43
N VAL A 156 10.97 -13.03 -10.78
CA VAL A 156 11.70 -14.28 -10.72
C VAL A 156 12.84 -14.17 -9.72
N VAL A 157 12.85 -15.10 -8.78
CA VAL A 157 13.86 -15.21 -7.73
C VAL A 157 14.36 -16.64 -7.66
N GLU A 158 15.50 -16.88 -7.01
CA GLU A 158 15.98 -18.24 -6.78
C GLU A 158 14.95 -19.09 -6.00
N TYR A 159 14.88 -20.38 -6.32
CA TYR A 159 14.02 -21.31 -5.59
C TYR A 159 14.73 -21.89 -4.37
N VAL A 160 14.21 -21.57 -3.17
CA VAL A 160 14.71 -22.14 -1.91
C VAL A 160 13.88 -23.39 -1.54
N SER A 161 14.49 -24.57 -1.66
CA SER A 161 13.83 -25.87 -1.43
C SER A 161 13.45 -26.13 0.04
N GLY A 162 14.05 -25.39 0.98
CA GLY A 162 13.79 -25.52 2.43
C GLY A 162 12.39 -25.06 2.88
N GLY A 163 11.62 -24.42 1.99
CA GLY A 163 10.29 -23.89 2.30
C GLY A 163 10.33 -22.68 3.24
N THR A 164 9.18 -22.31 3.78
CA THR A 164 9.08 -21.11 4.64
C THR A 164 9.51 -21.40 6.08
N LEU A 165 10.09 -20.41 6.74
CA LEU A 165 10.40 -20.49 8.17
C LEU A 165 9.14 -20.80 8.99
N LYS A 166 7.98 -20.26 8.61
CA LYS A 166 6.68 -20.56 9.24
C LYS A 166 6.40 -22.07 9.24
N GLN A 167 6.52 -22.74 8.09
CA GLN A 167 6.30 -24.19 7.99
C GLN A 167 7.32 -24.97 8.80
N TYR A 168 8.59 -24.57 8.78
CA TYR A 168 9.64 -25.20 9.58
C TYR A 168 9.36 -25.11 11.09
N LEU A 169 8.94 -23.94 11.59
CA LEU A 169 8.57 -23.74 12.98
C LEU A 169 7.32 -24.53 13.38
N ILE A 170 6.30 -24.60 12.50
CA ILE A 170 5.09 -25.38 12.75
C ILE A 170 5.41 -26.88 12.87
N ARG A 171 6.24 -27.42 11.97
CA ARG A 171 6.69 -28.83 12.01
C ARG A 171 7.45 -29.16 13.30
N ASN A 172 8.19 -28.19 13.83
CA ASN A 172 8.96 -28.33 15.08
C ASN A 172 8.23 -27.78 16.32
N ARG A 173 6.90 -27.56 16.25
CA ARG A 173 6.14 -27.01 17.39
C ARG A 173 6.13 -27.96 18.61
N ARG A 174 6.14 -29.28 18.38
CA ARG A 174 6.12 -30.31 19.44
C ARG A 174 7.52 -30.64 19.98
N LYS A 175 8.56 -30.56 19.14
CA LYS A 175 9.96 -30.78 19.53
C LYS A 175 10.72 -29.47 19.39
N LYS A 176 10.92 -28.77 20.52
CA LYS A 176 11.59 -27.47 20.54
C LYS A 176 12.94 -27.54 19.82
N LEU A 177 13.19 -26.57 18.95
CA LEU A 177 14.46 -26.43 18.26
C LEU A 177 15.58 -26.17 19.30
N ALA A 178 16.75 -26.74 19.04
CA ALA A 178 17.92 -26.46 19.86
C ALA A 178 18.21 -24.94 19.86
N PHE A 179 18.56 -24.39 21.01
CA PHE A 179 18.74 -22.95 21.19
C PHE A 179 19.77 -22.36 20.22
N LYS A 180 20.85 -23.10 19.91
CA LYS A 180 21.85 -22.74 18.91
C LYS A 180 21.25 -22.51 17.52
N VAL A 181 20.25 -23.32 17.13
CA VAL A 181 19.54 -23.18 15.84
C VAL A 181 18.65 -21.94 15.87
N VAL A 182 17.93 -21.71 16.97
CA VAL A 182 17.06 -20.54 17.12
C VAL A 182 17.86 -19.23 17.06
N ILE A 183 19.00 -19.14 17.76
CA ILE A 183 19.88 -17.97 17.70
C ILE A 183 20.38 -17.74 16.28
N LYS A 184 20.83 -18.80 15.60
CA LYS A 184 21.31 -18.68 14.23
C LYS A 184 20.23 -18.15 13.29
N LEU A 185 19.01 -18.70 13.38
CA LEU A 185 17.87 -18.22 12.59
C LEU A 185 17.56 -16.75 12.86
N ALA A 186 17.57 -16.32 14.13
CA ALA A 186 17.34 -14.93 14.50
C ALA A 186 18.43 -14.00 13.93
N LEU A 187 19.71 -14.38 14.04
CA LEU A 187 20.83 -13.60 13.50
C LEU A 187 20.76 -13.49 11.97
N ASP A 188 20.49 -14.59 11.28
CA ASP A 188 20.39 -14.63 9.83
C ASP A 188 19.23 -13.75 9.33
N LEU A 189 18.08 -13.76 10.03
CA LEU A 189 16.96 -12.85 9.76
C LEU A 189 17.33 -11.38 9.97
N SER A 190 18.00 -11.06 11.08
CA SER A 190 18.43 -9.69 11.37
C SER A 190 19.41 -9.15 10.33
N ARG A 191 20.35 -10.00 9.88
CA ARG A 191 21.31 -9.66 8.82
C ARG A 191 20.61 -9.42 7.48
N GLY A 192 19.70 -10.32 7.10
CA GLY A 192 18.90 -10.17 5.89
C GLY A 192 18.08 -8.88 5.90
N LYS A 193 17.33 -8.62 6.99
CA LYS A 193 16.52 -7.41 7.13
C LYS A 193 17.35 -6.13 7.04
N ARG A 194 18.50 -6.08 7.73
CA ARG A 194 19.42 -4.94 7.66
C ARG A 194 19.89 -4.69 6.22
N SER A 195 20.27 -5.74 5.49
CA SER A 195 20.72 -5.61 4.11
C SER A 195 19.63 -5.09 3.19
N CYS A 196 18.39 -5.57 3.35
CA CYS A 196 17.24 -5.05 2.59
C CYS A 196 17.02 -3.57 2.88
N ASP A 197 16.98 -3.19 4.16
CA ASP A 197 16.76 -1.81 4.54
C ASP A 197 17.87 -0.88 4.00
N ASP A 198 19.14 -1.27 4.13
CA ASP A 198 20.28 -0.48 3.68
C ASP A 198 20.27 -0.33 2.15
N CYS A 199 19.87 -1.37 1.41
CA CYS A 199 19.72 -1.32 -0.05
C CYS A 199 18.59 -0.37 -0.46
N MET A 200 17.43 -0.44 0.21
CA MET A 200 16.29 0.43 -0.05
C MET A 200 16.60 1.91 0.26
N VAL A 201 17.38 2.18 1.31
CA VAL A 201 17.84 3.54 1.65
C VAL A 201 18.80 4.08 0.58
N ARG A 202 19.81 3.30 0.18
CA ARG A 202 20.77 3.70 -0.86
C ARG A 202 20.11 3.88 -2.23
N GLY A 203 19.11 3.06 -2.55
CA GLY A 203 18.29 3.20 -3.75
C GLY A 203 17.60 4.57 -3.83
N LYS A 204 17.11 5.09 -2.70
CA LYS A 204 16.49 6.42 -2.61
C LYS A 204 17.51 7.57 -2.70
N GLU A 205 18.70 7.42 -2.13
CA GLU A 205 19.77 8.43 -2.22
C GLU A 205 20.33 8.60 -3.65
N GLN A 206 20.49 7.50 -4.39
CA GLN A 206 20.97 7.53 -5.78
C GLN A 206 19.98 8.29 -6.69
N ILE A 207 18.67 8.13 -6.46
CA ILE A 207 17.60 8.76 -7.23
C ILE A 207 17.44 10.26 -6.89
N GLY A 208 17.76 10.66 -5.66
CA GLY A 208 17.80 12.08 -5.27
C GLY A 208 18.95 12.87 -5.90
N LYS A 209 20.08 12.20 -6.20
CA LYS A 209 21.25 12.82 -6.85
C LYS A 209 21.04 13.11 -8.34
N ASP A 210 20.25 12.31 -9.05
CA ASP A 210 19.91 12.57 -10.45
C ASP A 210 18.91 13.73 -10.64
N ARG A 211 18.32 14.25 -9.55
CA ARG A 211 17.38 15.38 -9.59
C ARG A 211 17.77 16.63 -8.80
N SER A 212 18.91 16.65 -8.11
CA SER A 212 19.33 17.89 -7.44
C SER A 212 20.83 17.97 -7.14
N ASN A 213 21.47 18.97 -7.73
CA ASN A 213 22.77 19.49 -7.32
C ASN A 213 22.59 20.37 -6.06
N SER A 214 22.13 19.77 -4.95
CA SER A 214 21.93 20.46 -3.68
C SER A 214 22.29 19.53 -2.52
N LYS A 215 23.46 19.79 -1.94
CA LYS A 215 23.93 19.16 -0.70
C LYS A 215 23.02 19.61 0.45
N THR A 216 22.11 18.76 0.89
CA THR A 216 21.61 18.78 2.27
C THR A 216 21.44 17.34 2.74
N THR A 217 22.42 16.82 3.48
CA THR A 217 22.33 15.52 4.16
C THR A 217 21.40 15.67 5.37
N PHE A 218 20.12 15.40 5.16
CA PHE A 218 19.19 15.13 6.26
C PHE A 218 19.44 13.70 6.75
N VAL A 219 19.98 13.57 7.95
CA VAL A 219 19.99 12.30 8.69
C VAL A 219 18.56 12.02 9.14
N SER A 220 17.78 11.36 8.30
CA SER A 220 16.43 10.92 8.64
C SER A 220 16.52 9.69 9.54
N ARG A 221 16.12 9.84 10.81
CA ARG A 221 15.79 8.68 11.65
C ARG A 221 14.71 7.88 10.92
N LYS A 222 14.98 6.59 10.63
CA LYS A 222 14.05 5.61 10.05
C LYS A 222 12.70 5.65 10.77
N THR A 223 11.78 6.48 10.29
CA THR A 223 10.34 6.26 10.46
C THR A 223 9.90 5.55 9.19
N ASP A 224 9.64 4.25 9.29
CA ASP A 224 8.93 3.52 8.26
C ASP A 224 7.60 4.26 8.05
N LEU A 225 7.44 4.98 6.93
CA LEU A 225 6.22 5.75 6.66
C LEU A 225 5.09 4.75 6.42
N LYS A 226 4.32 4.45 7.47
CA LYS A 226 3.14 3.60 7.40
C LYS A 226 1.99 4.40 6.78
N MET A 227 1.82 4.27 5.46
CA MET A 227 0.80 4.94 4.62
C MET A 227 -0.64 4.45 4.85
N GLU A 228 -0.88 3.62 5.88
CA GLU A 228 -2.20 3.02 6.13
C GLU A 228 -3.23 4.06 6.59
N CYS A 229 -4.50 3.79 6.31
CA CYS A 229 -5.62 4.62 6.69
C CYS A 229 -6.71 3.73 7.28
N VAL A 230 -6.99 3.87 8.57
CA VAL A 230 -8.08 3.15 9.25
C VAL A 230 -8.82 4.15 10.11
N PHE A 231 -10.13 4.26 9.95
CA PHE A 231 -10.94 5.21 10.72
C PHE A 231 -12.35 4.69 10.93
N GLY A 232 -13.06 5.26 11.88
CA GLY A 232 -14.43 4.85 12.19
C GLY A 232 -15.14 5.86 13.07
N LEU A 233 -16.47 5.72 13.12
CA LEU A 233 -17.34 6.56 13.92
C LEU A 233 -18.59 5.80 14.39
N VAL A 234 -19.24 6.32 15.42
CA VAL A 234 -20.48 5.81 16.01
C VAL A 234 -21.61 6.76 15.63
N GLY A 235 -22.65 6.22 15.01
CA GLY A 235 -23.89 6.96 14.73
C GLY A 235 -25.04 6.45 15.60
N ASN A 236 -26.26 6.82 15.23
CA ASN A 236 -27.44 6.44 15.99
C ASN A 236 -27.78 4.95 15.82
N GLY A 237 -27.30 4.11 16.74
CA GLY A 237 -27.59 2.67 16.75
C GLY A 237 -26.69 1.81 15.86
N PHE A 238 -25.61 2.37 15.32
CA PHE A 238 -24.62 1.65 14.52
C PHE A 238 -23.21 2.20 14.73
N ALA A 239 -22.21 1.41 14.37
CA ALA A 239 -20.83 1.87 14.24
C ALA A 239 -20.30 1.50 12.86
N ILE A 240 -19.53 2.41 12.26
CA ILE A 240 -18.94 2.24 10.93
C ILE A 240 -17.43 2.31 11.04
N VAL A 241 -16.77 1.46 10.26
CA VAL A 241 -15.31 1.40 10.15
C VAL A 241 -14.94 1.35 8.68
N ALA A 242 -14.00 2.18 8.29
CA ALA A 242 -13.41 2.22 6.96
C ALA A 242 -11.90 2.01 7.05
N ALA A 243 -11.37 1.26 6.09
CA ALA A 243 -9.93 1.03 5.98
C ALA A 243 -9.51 1.03 4.51
N ASP A 244 -8.30 1.51 4.25
CA ASP A 244 -7.68 1.35 2.94
C ASP A 244 -7.37 -0.13 2.67
N THR A 245 -7.39 -0.52 1.40
CA THR A 245 -7.15 -1.92 1.01
C THR A 245 -5.78 -2.14 0.38
N SER A 246 -4.86 -1.18 0.58
CA SER A 246 -3.52 -1.24 0.04
C SER A 246 -2.54 -1.87 1.03
N ALA A 247 -1.86 -2.92 0.59
CA ALA A 247 -0.74 -3.52 1.31
C ALA A 247 0.55 -2.85 0.82
N VAL A 248 0.96 -1.75 1.45
CA VAL A 248 2.12 -0.96 1.03
C VAL A 248 3.35 -1.34 1.87
N HIS A 249 4.50 -1.50 1.23
CA HIS A 249 5.79 -1.61 1.90
C HIS A 249 6.79 -0.64 1.26
N SER A 250 7.24 0.36 2.02
CA SER A 250 8.01 1.50 1.50
C SER A 250 7.25 2.25 0.38
N ILE A 251 7.57 2.01 -0.88
CA ILE A 251 6.94 2.66 -2.04
C ILE A 251 6.26 1.62 -2.96
N LEU A 252 6.38 0.32 -2.66
CA LEU A 252 5.61 -0.73 -3.33
C LEU A 252 4.24 -0.84 -2.75
N VAL A 253 3.27 -1.00 -3.65
CA VAL A 253 2.00 -1.58 -3.31
C VAL A 253 2.04 -3.06 -3.69
N HIS A 254 2.06 -3.94 -2.69
CA HIS A 254 2.03 -5.39 -2.88
C HIS A 254 0.64 -5.90 -3.30
N LYS A 255 -0.42 -5.20 -2.90
CA LYS A 255 -1.82 -5.58 -3.11
C LYS A 255 -2.75 -4.37 -2.96
N ASN A 256 -3.83 -4.30 -3.75
CA ASN A 256 -4.83 -3.22 -3.71
C ASN A 256 -6.20 -3.65 -3.15
N ASN A 257 -6.34 -4.91 -2.73
CA ASN A 257 -7.57 -5.53 -2.23
C ASN A 257 -7.34 -6.32 -0.94
N GLU A 258 -6.51 -5.80 -0.03
CA GLU A 258 -6.35 -6.34 1.32
C GLU A 258 -7.49 -5.85 2.24
N ASP A 259 -8.21 -6.76 2.88
CA ASP A 259 -9.19 -6.40 3.90
C ASP A 259 -8.50 -6.26 5.27
N LYS A 260 -8.49 -5.04 5.81
CA LYS A 260 -7.89 -4.72 7.12
C LYS A 260 -8.90 -4.72 8.26
N ILE A 261 -10.19 -4.98 7.96
CA ILE A 261 -11.28 -5.00 8.93
C ILE A 261 -11.78 -6.44 9.06
N MET A 262 -11.47 -7.09 10.18
CA MET A 262 -11.89 -8.46 10.43
C MET A 262 -13.19 -8.50 11.24
N LEU A 263 -14.02 -9.52 10.99
CA LEU A 263 -15.16 -9.84 11.84
C LEU A 263 -14.65 -10.58 13.07
N LEU A 264 -14.86 -10.02 14.26
CA LEU A 264 -14.45 -10.67 15.50
C LEU A 264 -15.49 -11.69 15.97
N ASP A 265 -16.76 -11.33 15.85
CA ASP A 265 -17.94 -12.19 16.02
C ASP A 265 -19.10 -11.64 15.15
N SER A 266 -20.35 -12.08 15.38
CA SER A 266 -21.51 -11.65 14.59
C SER A 266 -21.85 -10.16 14.73
N HIS A 267 -21.41 -9.48 15.79
CA HIS A 267 -21.74 -8.08 16.11
C HIS A 267 -20.51 -7.26 16.52
N LYS A 268 -19.30 -7.66 16.08
CA LYS A 268 -18.05 -6.95 16.38
C LYS A 268 -17.10 -6.98 15.20
N LEU A 269 -16.51 -5.82 14.92
CA LEU A 269 -15.49 -5.58 13.90
C LEU A 269 -14.19 -5.17 14.58
N ILE A 270 -13.07 -5.66 14.06
CA ILE A 270 -11.73 -5.26 14.47
C ILE A 270 -10.96 -4.74 13.25
N ALA A 271 -10.75 -3.43 13.22
CA ALA A 271 -9.93 -2.74 12.25
C ALA A 271 -8.53 -2.60 12.84
N ALA A 272 -7.50 -2.97 12.10
CA ALA A 272 -6.14 -2.84 12.60
C ALA A 272 -5.23 -2.12 11.60
N SER A 273 -4.33 -1.31 12.14
CA SER A 273 -3.26 -0.62 11.41
C SER A 273 -1.94 -0.88 12.13
N GLY A 274 -0.83 -1.02 11.39
CA GLY A 274 0.47 -1.26 11.98
C GLY A 274 1.39 -2.04 11.05
N GLU A 275 2.31 -2.79 11.66
CA GLU A 275 3.12 -3.73 10.90
C GLU A 275 2.23 -4.86 10.35
N PRO A 276 2.24 -5.17 9.03
CA PRO A 276 1.33 -6.17 8.45
C PRO A 276 1.43 -7.55 9.09
N GLY A 277 2.66 -7.98 9.45
CA GLY A 277 2.90 -9.25 10.12
C GLY A 277 2.27 -9.31 11.52
N ASP A 278 2.43 -8.24 12.30
CA ASP A 278 1.85 -8.15 13.64
C ASP A 278 0.33 -8.02 13.56
N ARG A 279 -0.18 -7.23 12.61
CA ARG A 279 -1.62 -7.03 12.40
C ARG A 279 -2.33 -8.35 12.23
N VAL A 280 -1.94 -9.13 11.22
CA VAL A 280 -2.59 -10.42 10.90
C VAL A 280 -2.48 -11.39 12.07
N GLN A 281 -1.30 -11.52 12.67
CA GLN A 281 -1.08 -12.46 13.76
C GLN A 281 -1.88 -12.09 15.01
N PHE A 282 -1.91 -10.80 15.37
CA PHE A 282 -2.55 -10.32 16.58
C PHE A 282 -4.08 -10.32 16.46
N THR A 283 -4.64 -9.84 15.34
CA THR A 283 -6.10 -9.85 15.15
C THR A 283 -6.66 -11.27 15.08
N GLU A 284 -5.97 -12.21 14.42
CA GLU A 284 -6.36 -13.63 14.44
C GLU A 284 -6.28 -14.24 15.85
N TYR A 285 -5.26 -13.87 16.63
CA TYR A 285 -5.13 -14.33 18.01
C TYR A 285 -6.31 -13.85 18.85
N VAL A 286 -6.67 -12.57 18.76
CA VAL A 286 -7.80 -11.99 19.49
C VAL A 286 -9.11 -12.67 19.06
N GLN A 287 -9.36 -12.80 17.75
CA GLN A 287 -10.55 -13.45 17.20
C GLN A 287 -10.73 -14.86 17.76
N LYS A 288 -9.69 -15.70 17.69
CA LYS A 288 -9.76 -17.09 18.16
C LYS A 288 -10.02 -17.19 19.67
N ASN A 289 -9.46 -16.29 20.47
CA ASN A 289 -9.68 -16.30 21.91
C ASN A 289 -11.08 -15.79 22.30
N VAL A 290 -11.61 -14.79 21.59
CA VAL A 290 -12.99 -14.32 21.78
C VAL A 290 -13.97 -15.44 21.44
N SER A 291 -13.78 -16.13 20.31
CA SER A 291 -14.61 -17.30 19.98
C SER A 291 -14.46 -18.41 21.00
N LEU A 292 -13.23 -18.72 21.45
CA LEU A 292 -12.98 -19.74 22.47
C LEU A 292 -13.69 -19.42 23.80
N TYR A 293 -13.70 -18.15 24.21
CA TYR A 293 -14.42 -17.72 25.40
C TYR A 293 -15.92 -17.97 25.26
N GLN A 294 -16.50 -17.64 24.11
CA GLN A 294 -17.92 -17.89 23.83
C GLN A 294 -18.24 -19.39 23.84
N PHE A 295 -17.38 -20.24 23.28
CA PHE A 295 -17.57 -21.70 23.32
C PHE A 295 -17.50 -22.27 24.74
N ARG A 296 -16.62 -21.73 25.60
CA ARG A 296 -16.44 -22.22 26.98
C ARG A 296 -17.56 -21.79 27.92
N ASN A 297 -18.04 -20.57 27.77
CA ASN A 297 -18.99 -19.96 28.70
C ASN A 297 -20.42 -19.92 28.16
N GLY A 298 -20.64 -20.24 26.89
CA GLY A 298 -21.96 -20.17 26.23
C GLY A 298 -22.48 -18.76 25.99
N ILE A 299 -21.72 -17.72 26.37
CA ILE A 299 -22.11 -16.31 26.25
C ILE A 299 -21.07 -15.53 25.43
N PRO A 300 -21.50 -14.69 24.46
CA PRO A 300 -20.59 -13.79 23.75
C PRO A 300 -20.09 -12.69 24.69
N LEU A 301 -18.84 -12.26 24.48
CA LEU A 301 -18.31 -11.10 25.19
C LEU A 301 -19.04 -9.82 24.76
N THR A 302 -19.19 -8.87 25.68
CA THR A 302 -19.55 -7.50 25.32
C THR A 302 -18.40 -6.83 24.58
N THR A 303 -18.69 -5.78 23.82
CA THR A 303 -17.68 -5.02 23.09
C THR A 303 -16.66 -4.40 24.05
N ALA A 304 -17.11 -3.91 25.21
CA ALA A 304 -16.24 -3.41 26.27
C ALA A 304 -15.29 -4.49 26.83
N ALA A 305 -15.80 -5.72 27.02
CA ALA A 305 -14.99 -6.83 27.53
C ALA A 305 -13.97 -7.30 26.48
N ALA A 306 -14.37 -7.41 25.21
CA ALA A 306 -13.47 -7.75 24.11
C ALA A 306 -12.36 -6.69 23.93
N ALA A 307 -12.68 -5.41 24.06
CA ALA A 307 -11.70 -4.32 24.00
C ALA A 307 -10.71 -4.37 25.17
N ASN A 308 -11.19 -4.63 26.39
CA ASN A 308 -10.33 -4.79 27.57
C ASN A 308 -9.42 -6.02 27.48
N PHE A 309 -9.93 -7.15 26.97
CA PHE A 309 -9.14 -8.33 26.70
C PHE A 309 -8.02 -8.01 25.69
N THR A 310 -8.36 -7.41 24.56
CA THR A 310 -7.42 -7.01 23.50
C THR A 310 -6.31 -6.10 24.04
N ARG A 311 -6.69 -5.07 24.81
CA ARG A 311 -5.76 -4.16 25.48
C ARG A 311 -4.86 -4.89 26.49
N GLY A 312 -5.41 -5.82 27.26
CA GLY A 312 -4.64 -6.62 28.23
C GLY A 312 -3.56 -7.47 27.57
N GLU A 313 -3.86 -8.05 26.41
CA GLU A 313 -2.91 -8.82 25.61
C GLU A 313 -1.81 -7.93 25.01
N LEU A 314 -2.15 -6.75 24.49
CA LEU A 314 -1.16 -5.75 24.07
C LEU A 314 -0.25 -5.31 25.22
N ALA A 315 -0.83 -4.99 26.38
CA ALA A 315 -0.08 -4.56 27.56
C ALA A 315 0.88 -5.65 28.08
N THR A 316 0.49 -6.92 27.92
CA THR A 316 1.35 -8.07 28.24
C THR A 316 2.49 -8.20 27.23
N ALA A 317 2.20 -8.03 25.93
CA ALA A 317 3.18 -8.09 24.85
C ALA A 317 4.24 -6.99 24.96
N LEU A 318 3.87 -5.77 25.39
CA LEU A 318 4.79 -4.65 25.58
C LEU A 318 6.01 -4.97 26.45
N ARG A 319 5.85 -5.85 27.45
CA ARG A 319 6.93 -6.23 28.38
C ARG A 319 7.78 -7.41 27.91
N LYS A 320 7.44 -8.03 26.78
CA LYS A 320 8.13 -9.23 26.25
C LYS A 320 8.62 -9.00 24.84
N ASN A 321 7.69 -8.84 23.91
CA ASN A 321 7.93 -8.56 22.50
C ASN A 321 6.74 -7.75 21.98
N PRO A 322 6.86 -6.41 21.88
CA PRO A 322 5.74 -5.54 21.60
C PRO A 322 5.18 -5.77 20.19
N TYR A 323 3.85 -5.83 20.08
CA TYR A 323 3.18 -5.74 18.78
C TYR A 323 3.10 -4.28 18.35
N SER A 324 3.44 -4.00 17.09
CA SER A 324 3.30 -2.67 16.49
C SER A 324 1.96 -2.53 15.79
N VAL A 325 0.85 -2.58 16.56
CA VAL A 325 -0.52 -2.54 16.03
C VAL A 325 -1.40 -1.57 16.80
N ASN A 326 -2.20 -0.82 16.06
CA ASN A 326 -3.27 0.04 16.51
C ASN A 326 -4.60 -0.58 16.09
N ILE A 327 -5.62 -0.49 16.93
CA ILE A 327 -6.90 -1.19 16.74
C ILE A 327 -8.06 -0.23 16.97
N LEU A 328 -8.96 -0.16 15.99
CA LEU A 328 -10.32 0.32 16.18
C LEU A 328 -11.25 -0.88 16.28
N MET A 329 -11.87 -1.04 17.45
CA MET A 329 -12.86 -2.09 17.67
C MET A 329 -14.25 -1.48 17.70
N ALA A 330 -15.08 -1.83 16.72
CA ALA A 330 -16.47 -1.43 16.66
C ALA A 330 -17.37 -2.60 17.02
N GLY A 331 -18.45 -2.37 17.74
CA GLY A 331 -19.39 -3.44 18.07
C GLY A 331 -20.75 -2.93 18.49
N TYR A 332 -21.73 -3.82 18.44
CA TYR A 332 -23.08 -3.58 18.91
C TYR A 332 -23.43 -4.58 20.02
N ASP A 333 -23.71 -4.06 21.22
CA ASP A 333 -24.17 -4.85 22.35
C ASP A 333 -25.68 -4.61 22.56
N LYS A 334 -26.46 -5.66 22.87
CA LYS A 334 -27.93 -5.54 23.03
C LYS A 334 -28.36 -4.51 24.07
N GLU A 335 -27.63 -4.44 25.18
CA GLU A 335 -27.90 -3.49 26.27
C GLU A 335 -27.09 -2.19 26.14
N GLY A 336 -25.91 -2.25 25.50
CA GLY A 336 -24.96 -1.14 25.44
C GLY A 336 -25.01 -0.30 24.16
N GLY A 337 -25.77 -0.74 23.15
CA GLY A 337 -25.85 -0.12 21.83
C GLY A 337 -24.55 -0.25 21.03
N ALA A 338 -24.42 0.60 20.03
CA ALA A 338 -23.21 0.71 19.23
C ALA A 338 -22.08 1.41 20.02
N SER A 339 -20.86 0.90 19.87
CA SER A 339 -19.68 1.49 20.51
C SER A 339 -18.43 1.30 19.66
N LEU A 340 -17.50 2.25 19.81
CA LEU A 340 -16.19 2.22 19.18
C LEU A 340 -15.12 2.41 20.25
N TYR A 341 -14.09 1.56 20.20
CA TYR A 341 -12.95 1.58 21.10
C TYR A 341 -11.67 1.81 20.32
N TYR A 342 -10.94 2.83 20.74
CA TYR A 342 -9.61 3.20 20.27
C TYR A 342 -8.56 2.54 21.16
N ILE A 343 -7.72 1.68 20.58
CA ILE A 343 -6.65 0.98 21.27
C ILE A 343 -5.35 1.22 20.51
N ASP A 344 -4.39 1.90 21.12
CA ASP A 344 -3.10 2.16 20.49
C ASP A 344 -2.07 1.05 20.76
N TYR A 345 -0.94 1.14 20.06
CA TYR A 345 0.18 0.20 20.18
C TYR A 345 0.86 0.21 21.56
N ILE A 346 0.59 1.19 22.42
CA ILE A 346 1.06 1.23 23.82
C ILE A 346 0.00 0.75 24.81
N ALA A 347 -1.07 0.13 24.31
CA ALA A 347 -2.15 -0.47 25.08
C ALA A 347 -2.97 0.51 25.94
N THR A 348 -3.12 1.77 25.49
CA THR A 348 -4.21 2.64 25.96
C THR A 348 -5.54 2.17 25.38
N LEU A 349 -6.63 2.49 26.06
CA LEU A 349 -7.98 2.13 25.64
C LEU A 349 -8.92 3.28 25.96
N HIS A 350 -9.57 3.78 24.92
CA HIS A 350 -10.56 4.85 25.04
C HIS A 350 -11.83 4.44 24.30
N LYS A 351 -12.99 4.59 24.94
CA LYS A 351 -14.27 4.58 24.24
C LYS A 351 -14.42 5.94 23.56
N VAL A 352 -14.62 5.96 22.25
CA VAL A 352 -14.65 7.19 21.45
C VAL A 352 -15.83 7.15 20.48
N ASP A 353 -16.35 8.32 20.10
CA ASP A 353 -17.41 8.41 19.10
C ASP A 353 -16.86 8.42 17.66
N LYS A 354 -15.58 8.79 17.52
CA LYS A 354 -14.85 8.80 16.26
C LYS A 354 -13.36 8.56 16.54
N GLY A 355 -12.68 7.90 15.61
CA GLY A 355 -11.26 7.61 15.75
C GLY A 355 -10.62 7.30 14.41
N ALA A 356 -9.31 7.55 14.32
CA ALA A 356 -8.52 7.22 13.15
C ALA A 356 -7.09 6.83 13.54
N PHE A 357 -6.51 5.94 12.75
CA PHE A 357 -5.13 5.50 12.81
C PHE A 357 -4.47 5.55 11.45
N GLY A 358 -3.14 5.54 11.48
CA GLY A 358 -2.31 5.60 10.28
C GLY A 358 -2.19 7.02 9.74
N TYR A 359 -1.54 7.17 8.60
CA TYR A 359 -1.22 8.48 8.04
C TYR A 359 -2.47 9.22 7.54
N GLY A 360 -3.52 8.51 7.11
CA GLY A 360 -4.80 9.12 6.75
C GLY A 360 -5.53 9.82 7.91
N SER A 361 -5.15 9.53 9.16
CA SER A 361 -5.80 10.11 10.34
C SER A 361 -5.69 11.64 10.40
N TYR A 362 -4.58 12.22 9.94
CA TYR A 362 -4.39 13.69 9.92
C TYR A 362 -5.46 14.41 9.10
N PHE A 363 -5.98 13.76 8.06
CA PHE A 363 -7.01 14.32 7.19
C PHE A 363 -8.41 13.92 7.67
N SER A 364 -8.62 12.64 7.96
CA SER A 364 -9.95 12.15 8.35
C SER A 364 -10.42 12.72 9.69
N LEU A 365 -9.54 12.88 10.69
CA LEU A 365 -9.91 13.52 11.96
C LEU A 365 -10.36 14.96 11.74
N SER A 366 -9.66 15.74 10.92
CA SER A 366 -10.05 17.12 10.63
C SER A 366 -11.43 17.23 9.95
N THR A 367 -11.74 16.28 9.06
CA THR A 367 -13.05 16.21 8.38
C THR A 367 -14.14 15.78 9.34
N MET A 368 -13.87 14.77 10.19
CA MET A 368 -14.79 14.32 11.22
C MET A 368 -14.98 15.36 12.33
N ASP A 369 -14.02 16.23 12.63
CA ASP A 369 -14.17 17.32 13.59
C ASP A 369 -15.16 18.39 13.12
N ARG A 370 -15.24 18.62 11.81
CA ARG A 370 -16.15 19.61 11.23
C ARG A 370 -17.58 19.09 11.03
N HIS A 371 -17.73 17.83 10.64
CA HIS A 371 -19.01 17.34 10.11
C HIS A 371 -19.70 16.26 10.96
N PHE A 372 -19.00 15.68 11.95
CA PHE A 372 -19.57 14.64 12.79
C PHE A 372 -20.66 15.18 13.72
N ARG A 373 -21.75 14.42 13.84
CA ARG A 373 -22.78 14.57 14.87
C ARG A 373 -23.10 13.20 15.47
N SER A 374 -23.47 13.16 16.75
CA SER A 374 -23.74 11.90 17.47
C SER A 374 -25.03 11.19 17.01
N ASP A 375 -25.95 11.93 16.41
CA ASP A 375 -27.29 11.47 15.99
C ASP A 375 -27.39 11.14 14.49
N MET A 376 -26.25 11.02 13.80
CA MET A 376 -26.21 10.78 12.36
C MET A 376 -26.93 9.48 11.96
N SER A 377 -27.65 9.53 10.84
CA SER A 377 -28.17 8.32 10.18
C SER A 377 -27.04 7.55 9.50
N VAL A 378 -27.33 6.31 9.06
CA VAL A 378 -26.36 5.49 8.34
C VAL A 378 -25.90 6.18 7.05
N GLU A 379 -26.83 6.80 6.32
CA GLU A 379 -26.59 7.51 5.07
C GLU A 379 -25.70 8.74 5.28
N GLU A 380 -26.01 9.56 6.29
CA GLU A 380 -25.19 10.73 6.63
C GLU A 380 -23.77 10.33 7.07
N ALA A 381 -23.66 9.24 7.84
CA ALA A 381 -22.38 8.70 8.26
C ALA A 381 -21.53 8.20 7.09
N ILE A 382 -22.17 7.55 6.10
CA ILE A 382 -21.49 7.12 4.87
C ILE A 382 -21.02 8.34 4.08
N GLU A 383 -21.83 9.39 3.94
CA GLU A 383 -21.43 10.63 3.26
C GLU A 383 -20.21 11.27 3.94
N LEU A 384 -20.15 11.24 5.27
CA LEU A 384 -18.98 11.70 6.02
C LEU A 384 -17.75 10.81 5.78
N VAL A 385 -17.91 9.49 5.74
CA VAL A 385 -16.83 8.56 5.39
C VAL A 385 -16.32 8.84 3.97
N ASP A 386 -17.22 9.06 3.01
CA ASP A 386 -16.87 9.38 1.63
C ASP A 386 -16.11 10.72 1.53
N LYS A 387 -16.52 11.74 2.28
CA LYS A 387 -15.75 13.01 2.42
C LYS A 387 -14.35 12.76 2.99
N CYS A 388 -14.20 11.89 3.98
CA CYS A 388 -12.89 11.53 4.51
C CYS A 388 -12.01 10.84 3.46
N ILE A 389 -12.58 9.93 2.67
CA ILE A 389 -11.88 9.23 1.59
C ILE A 389 -11.40 10.22 0.52
N ILE A 390 -12.24 11.19 0.13
CA ILE A 390 -11.88 12.23 -0.85
C ILE A 390 -10.71 13.09 -0.35
N GLU A 391 -10.74 13.52 0.91
CA GLU A 391 -9.66 14.30 1.51
C GLU A 391 -8.34 13.51 1.61
N ILE A 392 -8.43 12.22 1.93
CA ILE A 392 -7.26 11.33 1.93
C ILE A 392 -6.71 11.20 0.50
N ARG A 393 -7.56 10.94 -0.50
CA ARG A 393 -7.14 10.76 -1.90
C ARG A 393 -6.53 12.01 -2.51
N SER A 394 -7.03 13.19 -2.15
CA SER A 394 -6.55 14.46 -2.71
C SER A 394 -5.25 14.95 -2.09
N ARG A 395 -4.98 14.62 -0.81
CA ARG A 395 -3.85 15.19 -0.06
C ARG A 395 -2.70 14.22 0.19
N LEU A 396 -2.93 12.91 0.07
CA LEU A 396 -1.86 11.92 0.20
C LEU A 396 -1.04 11.80 -1.09
N VAL A 397 0.28 11.92 -0.96
CA VAL A 397 1.24 11.73 -2.06
C VAL A 397 1.14 10.31 -2.64
N ILE A 398 0.92 9.32 -1.78
CA ILE A 398 0.59 7.95 -2.18
C ILE A 398 -0.82 7.67 -1.65
N ALA A 399 -1.81 8.15 -2.40
CA ALA A 399 -3.21 7.93 -2.07
C ALA A 399 -3.59 6.45 -2.26
N PRO A 400 -4.19 5.80 -1.25
CA PRO A 400 -4.76 4.48 -1.45
C PRO A 400 -5.94 4.55 -2.44
N PRO A 401 -5.96 3.72 -3.50
CA PRO A 401 -7.01 3.75 -4.51
C PRO A 401 -8.35 3.26 -3.94
N ASN A 402 -8.31 2.29 -3.03
CA ASN A 402 -9.48 1.52 -2.64
C ASN A 402 -9.70 1.53 -1.13
N PHE A 403 -10.96 1.56 -0.72
CA PHE A 403 -11.40 1.49 0.67
C PHE A 403 -12.49 0.44 0.85
N VAL A 404 -12.46 -0.25 1.97
CA VAL A 404 -13.55 -1.13 2.43
C VAL A 404 -14.28 -0.46 3.59
N ILE A 405 -15.61 -0.44 3.52
CA ILE A 405 -16.49 0.14 4.54
C ILE A 405 -17.32 -1.00 5.14
N LYS A 406 -17.27 -1.16 6.46
CA LYS A 406 -18.06 -2.15 7.20
C LYS A 406 -18.87 -1.46 8.29
N ILE A 407 -20.09 -1.97 8.48
CA ILE A 407 -21.05 -1.45 9.46
C ILE A 407 -21.40 -2.57 10.42
N VAL A 408 -21.61 -2.20 11.69
CA VAL A 408 -22.17 -3.06 12.71
C VAL A 408 -23.32 -2.36 13.41
N ASP A 409 -24.46 -3.03 13.48
CA ASP A 409 -25.70 -2.58 14.11
C ASP A 409 -26.41 -3.77 14.78
N LYS A 410 -27.68 -3.58 15.15
CA LYS A 410 -28.54 -4.61 15.75
C LYS A 410 -28.73 -5.87 14.91
N ASP A 411 -28.54 -5.77 13.59
CA ASP A 411 -28.74 -6.88 12.65
C ASP A 411 -27.43 -7.64 12.39
N GLY A 412 -26.30 -7.08 12.85
CA GLY A 412 -24.99 -7.71 12.84
C GLY A 412 -23.95 -6.92 12.05
N ALA A 413 -22.73 -7.46 12.05
CA ALA A 413 -21.59 -6.89 11.35
C ALA A 413 -21.54 -7.35 9.88
N ARG A 414 -21.48 -6.40 8.94
CA ARG A 414 -21.48 -6.67 7.49
C ARG A 414 -20.60 -5.70 6.72
N THR A 415 -20.12 -6.15 5.56
CA THR A 415 -19.50 -5.25 4.58
C THR A 415 -20.59 -4.43 3.91
N HIS A 416 -20.46 -3.11 3.98
CA HIS A 416 -21.42 -2.19 3.37
C HIS A 416 -21.05 -1.91 1.91
N ALA A 417 -19.81 -1.47 1.67
CA ALA A 417 -19.37 -1.12 0.33
C ALA A 417 -17.86 -1.23 0.18
N TRP A 418 -17.44 -1.41 -1.07
CA TRP A 418 -16.07 -1.16 -1.52
C TRP A 418 -16.08 0.13 -2.35
N ARG A 419 -15.23 1.08 -1.99
CA ARG A 419 -15.05 2.33 -2.73
C ARG A 419 -13.80 2.22 -3.56
N GLN A 420 -13.94 2.39 -4.87
CA GLN A 420 -12.83 2.32 -5.83
C GLN A 420 -12.61 3.69 -6.45
N SER A 421 -11.35 4.09 -6.62
CA SER A 421 -11.00 5.40 -7.17
C SER A 421 -11.50 5.60 -8.61
N VAL A 422 -11.67 4.52 -9.37
CA VAL A 422 -11.90 4.58 -10.82
C VAL A 422 -13.39 4.63 -11.20
N GLN A 423 -14.29 4.11 -10.36
CA GLN A 423 -15.73 4.09 -10.65
C GLN A 423 -16.47 5.33 -10.12
N ASP A 424 -16.07 5.87 -8.96
CA ASP A 424 -16.82 6.91 -8.25
C ASP A 424 -16.60 8.33 -8.80
N VAL A 425 -15.56 8.57 -9.60
CA VAL A 425 -15.30 9.89 -10.23
C VAL A 425 -16.32 10.18 -11.34
N THR A 426 -16.81 9.15 -12.02
CA THR A 426 -17.81 9.27 -13.10
C THR A 426 -19.17 9.78 -12.63
N THR A 427 -19.45 9.72 -11.33
CA THR A 427 -20.75 10.14 -10.76
C THR A 427 -20.69 11.54 -10.14
N ALA A 428 -19.50 12.10 -9.92
CA ALA A 428 -19.29 13.42 -9.31
C ALA A 428 -19.24 14.58 -10.32
N SER A 429 -19.40 14.30 -11.63
CA SER A 429 -19.49 15.32 -12.68
C SER A 429 -20.87 15.30 -13.34
N VAL A 430 -21.85 15.90 -12.68
CA VAL A 430 -23.09 16.42 -13.29
C VAL A 430 -23.32 17.83 -12.77
#